data_AF-A0AAU2GPQ9-F1
#
_entry.id   AF-A0AAU2GPQ9-F1
#
_cell.length_a   1.000
_cell.length_b   1.000
_cell.length_c   1.000
_cell.angle_alpha   90.00
_cell.angle_beta   90.00
_cell.angle_gamma   90.00
#
_symmetry.space_group_name_H-M   'P 1'
#
loop_
_entity.id
_entity.type
_entity.pdbx_description
1 polymer ?
#
loop_
_entity_poly.entity_id
_entity_poly.type
_entity_poly.pdbx_seq_one_letter_code
_entity_poly.pdbx_strand_id
1 'polypeptide(L)'
;MPPLWDEAARRGPPCWRPPSPSSPVVARAVERGELPADTDPAELLKALVAPIYFRLVFTGEPVDATAADRAVQVALATAHARVLRAL
;
A
#
# COMPACT_ATOMS: atom_id res chain seq x y z
N MET A 1 24.37 6.53 -15.38
CA MET A 1 22.96 6.58 -15.80
C MET A 1 22.13 6.26 -14.57
N PRO A 2 21.54 7.25 -13.88
CA PRO A 2 20.70 6.97 -12.73
C PRO A 2 19.47 6.17 -13.20
N PRO A 3 18.98 5.22 -12.40
CA PRO A 3 17.88 4.36 -12.81
C PRO A 3 16.58 5.17 -12.90
N LEU A 4 15.71 4.82 -13.86
CA LEU A 4 14.47 5.55 -14.21
C LEU A 4 13.51 5.79 -13.02
N TRP A 5 13.63 5.01 -11.93
CA TRP A 5 12.81 5.18 -10.72
C TRP A 5 13.19 6.42 -9.90
N ASP A 6 14.42 6.92 -10.00
CA ASP A 6 14.91 8.11 -9.29
C ASP A 6 14.26 9.40 -9.83
N GLU A 7 13.90 9.40 -11.12
CA GLU A 7 13.28 10.53 -11.80
C GLU A 7 11.75 10.53 -11.66
N ALA A 8 11.14 9.34 -11.56
CA ALA A 8 9.74 9.18 -11.20
C ALA A 8 9.44 9.65 -9.77
N ALA A 9 10.37 9.50 -8.83
CA ALA A 9 10.21 9.95 -7.44
C ALA A 9 10.23 11.48 -7.26
N ARG A 10 10.85 12.23 -8.19
CA ARG A 10 10.91 13.71 -8.16
C ARG A 10 9.71 14.39 -8.81
N ARG A 11 8.99 13.69 -9.68
CA ARG A 11 7.75 14.20 -10.27
C ARG A 11 6.64 13.92 -9.25
N GLY A 12 5.93 14.96 -8.81
CA GLY A 12 4.74 14.82 -7.97
C GLY A 12 3.76 13.79 -8.57
N PRO A 13 2.78 13.30 -7.77
CA PRO A 13 1.93 12.20 -8.18
C PRO A 13 1.32 12.49 -9.56
N PRO A 14 1.33 11.50 -10.48
CA PRO A 14 0.91 11.76 -11.84
C PRO A 14 -0.55 12.21 -11.87
N CYS A 15 -0.89 13.15 -12.75
CA CYS A 15 -2.24 13.70 -12.90
C CYS A 15 -3.30 12.65 -13.24
N TRP A 16 -2.88 11.46 -13.69
CA TRP A 16 -3.77 10.34 -13.96
C TRP A 16 -4.08 9.50 -12.72
N ARG A 17 -3.50 9.75 -11.53
CA ARG A 17 -3.75 8.94 -10.33
C ARG A 17 -5.16 9.27 -9.79
N PRO A 18 -6.18 8.43 -10.04
CA PRO A 18 -7.48 8.66 -9.44
C PRO A 18 -7.36 8.45 -7.93
N PRO A 19 -8.21 9.08 -7.10
CA PRO A 19 -8.34 8.67 -5.71
C PRO A 19 -8.63 7.16 -5.69
N SER A 20 -7.82 6.40 -4.95
CA SER A 20 -8.05 4.96 -4.85
C SER A 20 -9.44 4.72 -4.24
N PRO A 21 -10.25 3.79 -4.75
CA PRO A 21 -11.62 3.56 -4.25
C PRO A 21 -11.66 3.09 -2.78
N SER A 22 -10.53 2.62 -2.25
CA SER A 22 -10.29 2.24 -0.86
C SER A 22 -9.91 3.42 0.04
N SER A 23 -9.62 4.60 -0.51
CA SER A 23 -9.30 5.82 0.23
C SER A 23 -10.32 6.16 1.34
N PRO A 24 -11.64 5.97 1.16
CA PRO A 24 -12.62 6.19 2.23
C PRO A 24 -12.51 5.19 3.39
N VAL A 25 -12.04 3.97 3.16
CA VAL A 25 -11.85 2.98 4.23
C VAL A 25 -10.65 3.36 5.08
N VAL A 26 -9.54 3.75 4.44
CA VAL A 26 -8.33 4.22 5.12
C VAL A 26 -8.60 5.51 5.89
N ALA A 27 -9.30 6.47 5.28
CA ALA A 27 -9.70 7.71 5.95
C ALA A 27 -10.52 7.44 7.23
N ARG A 28 -11.52 6.57 7.16
CA ARG A 28 -12.32 6.19 8.35
C ARG A 28 -11.50 5.48 9.41
N ALA A 29 -10.54 4.63 9.02
CA ALA A 29 -9.66 3.97 9.97
C ALA A 29 -8.74 4.99 10.69
N VAL A 30 -8.28 6.02 9.98
CA VAL A 30 -7.56 7.15 10.59
C VAL A 30 -8.47 7.94 11.53
N GLU A 31 -9.69 8.28 11.11
CA GLU A 31 -10.68 8.99 11.95
C GLU A 31 -10.99 8.23 13.25
N ARG A 32 -11.03 6.88 13.20
CA ARG A 32 -11.21 6.02 14.38
C ARG A 32 -9.95 5.83 15.22
N GLY A 33 -8.79 6.29 14.76
CA GLY A 33 -7.50 6.07 15.43
C GLY A 33 -6.91 4.66 15.27
N GLU A 34 -7.44 3.87 14.33
CA GLU A 34 -6.94 2.52 14.01
C GLU A 34 -5.65 2.58 13.16
N LEU A 35 -5.44 3.67 12.42
CA LEU A 35 -4.23 3.93 11.64
C LEU A 35 -3.61 5.28 12.02
N PRO A 36 -2.27 5.43 11.92
CA PRO A 36 -1.62 6.74 12.07
C PRO A 36 -2.14 7.77 11.06
N ALA A 37 -2.30 9.02 11.51
CA ALA A 37 -2.86 10.10 10.69
C ALA A 37 -2.03 10.46 9.45
N ASP A 38 -0.74 10.14 9.47
CA ASP A 38 0.21 10.36 8.37
C ASP A 38 0.28 9.19 7.37
N THR A 39 -0.57 8.15 7.54
CA THR A 39 -0.59 6.99 6.64
C THR A 39 -0.98 7.40 5.21
N ASP A 40 -0.13 7.11 4.23
CA ASP A 40 -0.44 7.24 2.80
C ASP A 40 -1.33 6.05 2.37
N PRO A 41 -2.60 6.30 1.98
CA PRO A 41 -3.50 5.25 1.53
C PRO A 41 -2.99 4.47 0.31
N ALA A 42 -2.23 5.12 -0.58
CA ALA A 42 -1.68 4.48 -1.76
C ALA A 42 -0.59 3.47 -1.42
N GLU A 43 0.33 3.85 -0.53
CA GLU A 43 1.40 2.95 -0.08
C GLU A 43 0.86 1.80 0.76
N LEU A 44 -0.14 2.07 1.61
CA LEU A 44 -0.86 1.02 2.34
C LEU A 44 -1.46 -0.03 1.40
N LEU A 45 -2.13 0.42 0.34
CA LEU A 45 -2.70 -0.51 -0.63
C LEU A 45 -1.63 -1.28 -1.40
N LYS A 46 -0.54 -0.64 -1.80
CA LYS A 46 0.58 -1.34 -2.45
C LYS A 46 1.14 -2.43 -1.55
N ALA A 47 1.39 -2.13 -0.28
CA ALA A 47 1.88 -3.09 0.71
C ALA A 47 0.90 -4.27 0.90
N LEU A 48 -0.41 -4.00 0.84
CA LEU A 48 -1.45 -5.01 0.92
C LEU A 48 -1.52 -5.91 -0.33
N VAL A 49 -1.51 -5.33 -1.53
CA VAL A 49 -1.76 -6.10 -2.77
C VAL A 49 -0.49 -6.74 -3.34
N ALA A 50 0.71 -6.20 -3.06
CA ALA A 50 1.95 -6.70 -3.63
C ALA A 50 2.22 -8.19 -3.31
N PRO A 51 2.05 -8.69 -2.06
CA PRO A 51 2.22 -10.11 -1.77
C PRO A 51 1.23 -11.01 -2.52
N ILE A 52 0.00 -10.53 -2.73
CA ILE A 52 -1.04 -11.28 -3.47
C ILE A 52 -0.65 -11.38 -4.96
N TYR A 53 -0.28 -10.26 -5.58
CA TYR A 53 0.20 -10.24 -6.96
C TYR A 53 1.47 -11.07 -7.13
N PHE A 54 2.38 -11.02 -6.16
CA PHE A 54 3.61 -11.80 -6.20
C PHE A 54 3.32 -13.30 -6.28
N ARG A 55 2.39 -13.80 -5.46
CA ARG A 55 1.95 -15.20 -5.48
C ARG A 55 1.32 -15.58 -6.81
N LEU A 56 0.41 -14.76 -7.33
CA LEU A 56 -0.33 -15.07 -8.56
C LEU A 56 0.57 -15.04 -9.80
N VAL A 57 1.41 -14.01 -9.92
CA VAL A 57 2.12 -13.69 -11.17
C VAL A 57 3.49 -14.34 -11.21
N PHE A 58 4.20 -14.39 -10.08
CA PHE A 58 5.60 -14.81 -10.08
C PHE A 58 5.80 -16.23 -9.55
N THR A 59 5.10 -16.62 -8.49
CA THR A 59 5.29 -17.96 -7.90
C THR A 59 4.24 -18.99 -8.32
N GLY A 60 3.09 -18.55 -8.85
CA GLY A 60 1.98 -19.41 -9.22
C GLY A 60 1.30 -20.09 -8.02
N GLU A 61 1.54 -19.58 -6.80
CA GLU A 61 0.97 -20.16 -5.59
C GLU A 61 -0.50 -19.77 -5.42
N PRO A 62 -1.34 -20.65 -4.84
CA PRO A 62 -2.73 -20.32 -4.54
C PRO A 62 -2.84 -19.09 -3.64
N VAL A 63 -3.82 -18.24 -3.94
CA VAL A 63 -4.27 -17.16 -3.05
C VAL A 63 -5.47 -17.68 -2.27
N ASP A 64 -5.25 -17.96 -1.00
CA ASP A 64 -6.28 -18.36 -0.04
C ASP A 64 -6.47 -17.30 1.05
N ALA A 65 -7.42 -17.54 1.96
CA ALA A 65 -7.69 -16.64 3.07
C ALA A 65 -6.45 -16.40 3.94
N THR A 66 -5.63 -17.44 4.17
CA THR A 66 -4.40 -17.33 4.95
C THR A 66 -3.39 -16.38 4.29
N ALA A 67 -3.24 -16.43 2.97
CA ALA A 67 -2.38 -15.52 2.22
C ALA A 67 -2.89 -14.08 2.29
N ALA A 68 -4.21 -13.88 2.19
CA ALA A 68 -4.84 -12.57 2.35
C ALA A 68 -4.61 -12.00 3.76
N ASP A 69 -4.82 -12.81 4.80
CA ASP A 69 -4.61 -12.41 6.20
C ASP A 69 -3.16 -11.99 6.45
N ARG A 70 -2.19 -12.75 5.93
CA ARG A 70 -0.77 -12.40 6.03
C ARG A 70 -0.47 -11.07 5.34
N ALA A 71 -1.05 -10.82 4.17
CA ALA A 71 -0.87 -9.55 3.47
C ALA A 71 -1.44 -8.37 4.27
N VAL A 72 -2.60 -8.56 4.93
CA VAL A 72 -3.18 -7.57 5.86
C VAL A 72 -2.24 -7.31 7.04
N GLN A 73 -1.71 -8.35 7.69
CA GLN A 73 -0.79 -8.20 8.82
C GLN A 73 0.47 -7.41 8.42
N VAL A 74 1.04 -7.68 7.25
CA VAL A 74 2.20 -6.93 6.73
C VAL A 74 1.87 -5.46 6.50
N ALA A 75 0.73 -5.18 5.86
CA ALA A 75 0.28 -3.82 5.58
C ALA A 75 0.02 -3.02 6.87
N LEU A 76 -0.64 -3.63 7.87
CA LEU A 76 -0.90 -2.99 9.15
C LEU A 76 0.38 -2.77 9.97
N ALA A 77 1.27 -3.77 10.03
CA ALA A 77 2.53 -3.64 10.75
C ALA A 77 3.40 -2.48 10.19
N THR A 78 3.46 -2.35 8.87
CA THR A 78 4.21 -1.27 8.20
C THR A 78 3.55 0.10 8.39
N ALA A 79 2.22 0.16 8.40
CA ALA A 79 1.48 1.38 8.74
C ALA A 79 1.75 1.82 10.19
N HIS A 80 1.62 0.92 11.17
CA HIS A 80 1.87 1.22 12.58
C HIS A 80 3.33 1.58 12.87
N ALA A 81 4.27 0.99 12.12
CA ALA A 81 5.68 1.39 12.15
C ALA A 81 5.95 2.74 11.46
N ARG A 82 4.93 3.40 10.91
CA ARG A 82 4.98 4.69 10.20
C ARG A 82 5.94 4.71 9.00
N VAL A 83 6.08 3.56 8.34
CA VAL A 83 6.91 3.43 7.14
C VAL A 83 6.17 3.96 5.91
N LEU A 84 4.85 3.82 5.88
CA LEU A 84 3.99 4.18 4.74
C LEU A 84 3.39 5.58 4.90
N ARG A 85 4.24 6.60 5.07
CA ARG A 85 3.80 7.97 5.33
C ARG A 85 3.82 8.86 4.09
N ALA A 86 2.84 9.75 3.96
CA ALA A 86 2.87 10.80 2.94
C ALA A 86 3.93 11.84 3.36
N LEU A 87 4.95 12.05 2.52
CA LEU A 87 6.01 13.04 2.74
C LEU A 87 5.50 14.48 2.57
#